data_AF-A0A970R382-F1
#
_entry.id   AF-A0A970R382-F1
#
_cell.length_a   1.000
_cell.length_b   1.000
_cell.length_c   1.000
_cell.angle_alpha   90.00
_cell.angle_beta   90.00
_cell.angle_gamma   90.00
#
_symmetry.space_group_name_H-M   'P 1'
#
loop_
_entity.id
_entity.type
_entity.pdbx_description
1 polymer ?
#
loop_
_entity_poly.entity_id
_entity_poly.type
_entity_poly.pdbx_seq_one_letter_code
_entity_poly.pdbx_strand_id
1 'polypeptide(L)'
;MLDVNNVLASLADGMKEAYSAAGFAISRPEGISKDAPPVVVSNDRSYIAFSGDGHSLRLEYCNNAVGLLYAEAPAAEAADGDYTRLSLSLLDLSEANDKDLKYISGDFSETLEERFSSGKKPKSKKSFTTVSKTAVRNGAFYDSASFGNRFTALYPELRSYFKQNCDEYGEFLPEDFFKKYGTPAVIETIRENNPQKMKKLFNLLNETYENGVNEVQSLIVVSILGTMHDDEKLLANCVDYMDGELCVNVINVNKYLNMPGSKGMRMRLENPPRYKPKKEKKNFLAALSGAGQQ
;
A
#
# COMPACT_ATOMS: atom_id res chain seq x y z
N MET A 1 -3.12 -28.51 -4.21
CA MET A 1 -1.96 -27.68 -3.86
C MET A 1 -1.15 -27.52 -5.13
N LEU A 2 -0.92 -26.28 -5.56
CA LEU A 2 -0.12 -26.03 -6.74
C LEU A 2 1.35 -26.35 -6.45
N ASP A 3 2.02 -26.97 -7.41
CA ASP A 3 3.45 -27.24 -7.34
C ASP A 3 4.25 -25.96 -7.66
N VAL A 4 5.26 -25.64 -6.85
CA VAL A 4 6.07 -24.42 -6.96
C VAL A 4 6.71 -24.32 -8.35
N ASN A 5 7.21 -25.42 -8.89
CA ASN A 5 7.93 -25.40 -10.16
C ASN A 5 6.98 -25.10 -11.32
N ASN A 6 5.80 -25.73 -11.31
CA ASN A 6 4.75 -25.45 -12.28
C ASN A 6 4.24 -24.01 -12.18
N VAL A 7 4.09 -23.48 -10.97
CA VAL A 7 3.68 -22.08 -10.76
C VAL A 7 4.70 -21.10 -11.32
N LEU A 8 5.98 -21.26 -11.00
CA LEU A 8 7.03 -20.39 -11.53
C LEU A 8 7.13 -20.50 -13.06
N ALA A 9 6.99 -21.72 -13.61
CA ALA A 9 6.94 -21.91 -15.06
C ALA A 9 5.75 -21.19 -15.71
N SER A 10 4.54 -21.32 -15.15
CA SER A 10 3.34 -20.65 -15.64
C SER A 10 3.45 -19.12 -15.58
N LEU A 11 4.01 -18.59 -14.49
CA LEU A 11 4.25 -17.16 -14.35
C LEU A 11 5.29 -16.66 -15.36
N ALA A 12 6.40 -17.39 -15.53
CA ALA A 12 7.39 -17.06 -16.54
C ALA A 12 6.80 -17.10 -17.95
N ASP A 13 5.98 -18.11 -18.29
CA ASP A 13 5.35 -18.21 -19.60
C ASP A 13 4.36 -17.05 -19.84
N GLY A 14 3.60 -16.67 -18.80
CA GLY A 14 2.71 -15.51 -18.83
C GLY A 14 3.43 -14.16 -19.00
N MET A 15 4.71 -14.07 -18.64
CA MET A 15 5.56 -12.87 -18.75
C MET A 15 6.44 -12.86 -20.01
N LYS A 16 6.32 -13.87 -20.89
CA LYS A 16 7.27 -14.12 -21.99
C LYS A 16 7.52 -12.92 -22.90
N GLU A 17 6.44 -12.26 -23.32
CA GLU A 17 6.54 -11.10 -24.19
C GLU A 17 7.28 -9.94 -23.51
N ALA A 18 6.98 -9.68 -22.24
CA ALA A 18 7.55 -8.57 -21.48
C ALA A 18 9.04 -8.75 -21.21
N TYR A 19 9.48 -9.92 -20.70
CA TYR A 19 10.92 -10.12 -20.45
C TYR A 19 11.73 -10.19 -21.74
N SER A 20 11.15 -10.73 -22.83
CA SER A 20 11.84 -10.79 -24.13
C SER A 20 12.00 -9.40 -24.72
N ALA A 21 10.97 -8.56 -24.64
CA ALA A 21 11.03 -7.15 -25.06
C ALA A 21 12.02 -6.33 -24.22
N ALA A 22 12.17 -6.69 -22.93
CA ALA A 22 13.15 -6.10 -22.02
C ALA A 22 14.59 -6.61 -22.25
N GLY A 23 14.83 -7.50 -23.23
CA GLY A 23 16.16 -8.00 -23.57
C GLY A 23 16.65 -9.16 -22.68
N PHE A 24 15.76 -9.83 -21.96
CA PHE A 24 16.08 -10.99 -21.14
C PHE A 24 15.64 -12.29 -21.81
N ALA A 25 16.33 -13.38 -21.48
CA ALA A 25 15.94 -14.74 -21.83
C ALA A 25 16.14 -15.67 -20.64
N ILE A 26 15.32 -16.72 -20.52
CA ILE A 26 15.46 -17.71 -19.44
C ILE A 26 16.85 -18.36 -19.51
N SER A 27 17.59 -18.29 -18.40
CA SER A 27 18.85 -18.98 -18.21
C SER A 27 18.54 -20.42 -17.78
N ARG A 28 18.89 -21.40 -18.62
CA ARG A 28 18.71 -22.82 -18.25
C ARG A 28 19.92 -23.31 -17.46
N PRO A 29 19.73 -23.77 -16.21
CA PRO A 29 20.81 -24.36 -15.41
C PRO A 29 21.33 -25.65 -16.04
N GLU A 30 22.62 -25.93 -15.86
CA GLU A 30 23.20 -27.22 -16.24
C GLU A 30 22.53 -28.37 -15.46
N GLY A 31 22.20 -29.47 -16.16
CA GLY A 31 21.61 -30.66 -15.55
C GLY A 31 20.08 -30.71 -15.49
N ILE A 32 19.37 -29.64 -15.88
CA ILE A 32 17.90 -29.67 -16.02
C ILE A 32 17.52 -30.06 -17.45
N SER A 33 16.65 -31.07 -17.60
CA SER A 33 16.13 -31.49 -18.91
C SER A 33 15.45 -30.34 -19.65
N LYS A 34 15.52 -30.34 -21.00
CA LYS A 34 14.85 -29.34 -21.83
C LYS A 34 13.33 -29.31 -21.61
N ASP A 35 12.74 -30.45 -21.26
CA ASP A 35 11.30 -30.61 -21.06
C ASP A 35 10.85 -30.29 -19.62
N ALA A 36 11.79 -30.02 -18.71
CA ALA A 36 11.49 -29.66 -17.33
C ALA A 36 11.46 -28.13 -17.12
N PRO A 37 10.66 -27.63 -16.15
CA PRO A 37 10.72 -26.26 -15.68
C PRO A 37 12.16 -25.87 -15.31
N PRO A 38 12.67 -24.72 -15.78
CA PRO A 38 14.05 -24.28 -15.53
C PRO A 38 14.19 -23.64 -14.15
N VAL A 39 13.72 -24.35 -13.12
CA VAL A 39 13.67 -23.87 -11.73
C VAL A 39 14.90 -24.36 -10.98
N VAL A 40 15.61 -23.44 -10.36
CA VAL A 40 16.70 -23.71 -9.42
C VAL A 40 16.13 -23.71 -8.01
N VAL A 41 16.48 -24.72 -7.22
CA VAL A 41 16.19 -24.76 -5.79
C VAL A 41 17.49 -24.48 -5.05
N SER A 42 17.48 -23.45 -4.20
CA SER A 42 18.62 -23.08 -3.37
C SER A 42 18.11 -22.65 -1.99
N ASN A 43 18.54 -23.36 -0.95
CA ASN A 43 18.01 -23.22 0.42
C ASN A 43 16.47 -23.35 0.43
N ASP A 44 15.77 -22.39 1.05
CA ASP A 44 14.29 -22.34 1.13
C ASP A 44 13.64 -21.59 -0.04
N ARG A 45 14.36 -21.43 -1.16
CA ARG A 45 13.92 -20.63 -2.30
C ARG A 45 13.92 -21.45 -3.58
N SER A 46 12.93 -21.21 -4.42
CA SER A 46 12.85 -21.75 -5.77
C SER A 46 12.78 -20.59 -6.75
N TYR A 47 13.57 -20.57 -7.81
CA TYR A 47 13.57 -19.46 -8.75
C TYR A 47 13.87 -19.86 -10.20
N ILE A 48 13.39 -19.05 -11.13
CA ILE A 48 13.82 -19.06 -12.53
C ILE A 48 14.74 -17.86 -12.74
N ALA A 49 15.93 -18.09 -13.28
CA ALA A 49 16.86 -17.04 -13.65
C ALA A 49 16.67 -16.62 -15.12
N PHE A 50 16.91 -15.33 -15.39
CA PHE A 50 16.93 -14.79 -16.74
C PHE A 50 18.23 -14.00 -16.96
N SER A 51 18.85 -14.18 -18.12
CA SER A 51 20.05 -13.49 -18.53
C SER A 51 19.69 -12.37 -19.51
N GLY A 52 20.27 -11.19 -19.29
CA GLY A 52 20.29 -10.07 -20.25
C GLY A 52 21.72 -9.61 -20.50
N ASP A 53 21.89 -8.56 -21.32
CA ASP A 53 23.21 -7.97 -21.59
C ASP A 53 23.74 -7.25 -20.35
N GLY A 54 24.74 -7.82 -19.68
CA GLY A 54 25.34 -7.28 -18.44
C GLY A 54 24.43 -7.29 -17.21
N HIS A 55 23.24 -7.87 -17.29
CA HIS A 55 22.21 -7.82 -16.24
C HIS A 55 21.48 -9.16 -16.09
N SER A 56 20.75 -9.33 -14.98
CA SER A 56 19.94 -10.53 -14.77
C SER A 56 18.65 -10.28 -13.99
N LEU A 57 17.67 -11.16 -14.18
CA LEU A 57 16.43 -11.21 -13.41
C LEU A 57 16.28 -12.56 -12.68
N ARG A 58 15.51 -12.56 -11.59
CA ARG A 58 14.98 -13.78 -10.98
C ARG A 58 13.49 -13.66 -10.73
N LEU A 59 12.75 -14.70 -11.07
CA LEU A 59 11.41 -14.94 -10.59
C LEU A 59 11.51 -15.95 -9.44
N GLU A 60 11.38 -15.48 -8.20
CA GLU A 60 11.67 -16.25 -6.99
C GLU A 60 10.40 -16.49 -6.19
N TYR A 61 10.18 -17.73 -5.76
CA TYR A 61 9.21 -18.09 -4.73
C TYR A 61 9.91 -18.36 -3.40
N CYS A 62 9.46 -17.66 -2.35
CA CYS A 62 9.94 -17.82 -0.98
C CYS A 62 8.85 -17.32 0.00
N ASN A 63 8.61 -18.05 1.09
CA ASN A 63 7.69 -17.66 2.17
C ASN A 63 6.29 -17.21 1.70
N ASN A 64 5.61 -18.01 0.88
CA ASN A 64 4.28 -17.71 0.33
C ASN A 64 4.22 -16.39 -0.46
N ALA A 65 5.32 -16.01 -1.10
CA ALA A 65 5.37 -14.86 -1.98
C ALA A 65 6.20 -15.18 -3.23
N VAL A 66 5.82 -14.57 -4.34
CA VAL A 66 6.63 -14.54 -5.56
C VAL A 66 7.21 -13.14 -5.72
N GLY A 67 8.51 -13.04 -5.92
CA GLY A 67 9.22 -11.80 -6.22
C GLY A 67 9.77 -11.79 -7.63
N LEU A 68 9.73 -10.63 -8.27
CA LEU A 68 10.54 -10.31 -9.44
C LEU A 68 11.76 -9.51 -8.96
N LEU A 69 12.95 -10.03 -9.19
CA LEU A 69 14.21 -9.42 -8.74
C LEU A 69 15.12 -9.12 -9.92
N TYR A 70 16.03 -8.15 -9.74
CA TYR A 70 16.96 -7.65 -10.75
C TYR A 70 18.34 -7.37 -10.15
N ALA A 71 19.38 -7.74 -10.88
CA ALA A 71 20.76 -7.39 -10.57
C ALA A 71 21.44 -6.74 -11.79
N GLU A 72 22.30 -5.74 -11.52
CA GLU A 72 23.19 -5.10 -12.51
C GLU A 72 24.45 -5.95 -12.74
N ALA A 73 24.28 -7.27 -12.80
CA ALA A 73 25.35 -8.23 -13.07
C ALA A 73 24.79 -9.42 -13.88
N PRO A 74 25.62 -10.06 -14.72
CA PRO A 74 25.26 -11.30 -15.39
C PRO A 74 24.80 -12.38 -14.41
N ALA A 75 23.85 -13.23 -14.80
CA ALA A 75 23.27 -14.25 -13.91
C ALA A 75 24.31 -15.24 -13.34
N ALA A 76 25.44 -15.46 -14.04
CA ALA A 76 26.53 -16.33 -13.59
C ALA A 76 27.44 -15.69 -12.53
N GLU A 77 27.41 -14.35 -12.43
CA GLU A 77 28.30 -13.57 -11.55
C GLU A 77 27.55 -12.93 -10.38
N ALA A 78 26.23 -12.74 -10.51
CA ALA A 78 25.39 -12.12 -9.50
C ALA A 78 25.22 -13.01 -8.25
N ALA A 79 25.66 -12.50 -7.10
CA ALA A 79 25.36 -13.08 -5.80
C ALA A 79 23.94 -12.72 -5.34
N ASP A 80 23.39 -13.47 -4.39
CA ASP A 80 22.02 -13.23 -3.87
C ASP A 80 21.82 -11.80 -3.33
N GLY A 81 22.88 -11.18 -2.79
CA GLY A 81 22.85 -9.81 -2.28
C GLY A 81 22.79 -8.72 -3.36
N ASP A 82 23.13 -9.06 -4.61
CA ASP A 82 23.12 -8.11 -5.73
C ASP A 82 21.72 -7.90 -6.30
N TYR A 83 20.79 -8.80 -5.97
CA TYR A 83 19.41 -8.75 -6.44
C TYR A 83 18.57 -7.77 -5.63
N THR A 84 18.08 -6.75 -6.32
CA THR A 84 17.07 -5.81 -5.82
C THR A 84 15.68 -6.26 -6.26
N ARG A 85 14.68 -6.14 -5.39
CA ARG A 85 13.31 -6.54 -5.69
C ARG A 85 12.59 -5.47 -6.52
N LEU A 86 12.07 -5.86 -7.67
CA LEU A 86 11.27 -5.02 -8.57
C LEU A 86 9.80 -5.01 -8.19
N SER A 87 9.22 -6.19 -7.99
CA SER A 87 7.84 -6.38 -7.55
C SER A 87 7.74 -7.61 -6.63
N LEU A 88 6.67 -7.66 -5.84
CA LEU A 88 6.35 -8.77 -4.94
C LEU A 88 4.84 -8.98 -4.97
N SER A 89 4.41 -10.24 -5.08
CA SER A 89 3.03 -10.62 -4.83
C SER A 89 2.97 -11.76 -3.81
N LEU A 90 1.97 -11.73 -2.94
CA LEU A 90 1.67 -12.84 -2.05
C LEU A 90 1.00 -13.96 -2.85
N LEU A 91 1.42 -15.20 -2.60
CA LEU A 91 0.89 -16.37 -3.27
C LEU A 91 0.90 -17.56 -2.32
N ASP A 92 -0.27 -17.87 -1.76
CA ASP A 92 -0.49 -19.11 -1.03
C ASP A 92 -0.84 -20.24 -2.01
N LEU A 93 0.08 -21.20 -2.19
CA LEU A 93 -0.09 -22.31 -3.13
C LEU A 93 -1.22 -23.27 -2.77
N SER A 94 -1.76 -23.18 -1.55
CA SER A 94 -2.92 -23.97 -1.13
C SER A 94 -4.24 -23.37 -1.62
N GLU A 95 -4.28 -22.06 -1.88
CA GLU A 95 -5.48 -21.30 -2.28
C GLU A 95 -5.42 -20.74 -3.71
N ALA A 96 -4.20 -20.59 -4.25
CA ALA A 96 -3.95 -19.99 -5.54
C ALA A 96 -4.64 -20.70 -6.71
N ASN A 97 -5.11 -19.91 -7.66
CA ASN A 97 -5.74 -20.37 -8.90
C ASN A 97 -5.21 -19.59 -10.12
N ASP A 98 -5.66 -19.97 -11.32
CA ASP A 98 -5.20 -19.38 -12.59
C ASP A 98 -5.44 -17.87 -12.70
N LYS A 99 -6.44 -17.30 -12.01
CA LYS A 99 -6.68 -15.86 -12.02
C LYS A 99 -5.58 -15.13 -11.25
N ASP A 100 -5.13 -15.70 -10.13
CA ASP A 100 -4.05 -15.13 -9.32
C ASP A 100 -2.75 -15.14 -10.14
N LEU A 101 -2.45 -16.26 -10.82
CA LEU A 101 -1.27 -16.36 -11.67
C LEU A 101 -1.31 -15.36 -12.83
N LYS A 102 -2.47 -15.18 -13.48
CA LYS A 102 -2.64 -14.18 -14.55
C LYS A 102 -2.48 -12.75 -14.05
N TYR A 103 -3.00 -12.45 -12.85
CA TYR A 103 -2.85 -11.14 -12.23
C TYR A 103 -1.38 -10.85 -11.93
N ILE A 104 -0.67 -11.80 -11.31
CA ILE A 104 0.75 -11.67 -10.96
C ILE A 104 1.61 -11.53 -12.22
N SER A 105 1.40 -12.38 -13.24
CA SER A 105 2.14 -12.27 -14.51
C SER A 105 1.89 -10.93 -15.20
N GLY A 106 0.66 -10.39 -15.11
CA GLY A 106 0.30 -9.08 -15.64
C GLY A 106 1.01 -7.94 -14.91
N ASP A 107 0.96 -7.91 -13.58
CA ASP A 107 1.63 -6.91 -12.74
C ASP A 107 3.16 -6.90 -12.96
N PHE A 108 3.76 -8.09 -13.03
CA PHE A 108 5.20 -8.22 -13.25
C PHE A 108 5.59 -7.85 -14.69
N SER A 109 4.74 -8.12 -15.67
CA SER A 109 4.95 -7.68 -17.06
C SER A 109 4.92 -6.15 -17.15
N GLU A 110 3.94 -5.49 -16.52
CA GLU A 110 3.88 -4.02 -16.44
C GLU A 110 5.15 -3.47 -15.77
N THR A 111 5.62 -4.10 -14.69
CA THR A 111 6.86 -3.71 -14.00
C THR A 111 8.07 -3.77 -14.94
N LEU A 112 8.21 -4.82 -15.75
CA LEU A 112 9.30 -4.96 -16.72
C LEU A 112 9.18 -3.93 -17.86
N GLU A 113 7.97 -3.74 -18.39
CA GLU A 113 7.71 -2.75 -19.44
C GLU A 113 8.04 -1.33 -18.97
N GLU A 114 7.65 -0.97 -17.75
CA GLU A 114 7.95 0.35 -17.19
C GLU A 114 9.44 0.59 -16.98
N ARG A 115 10.18 -0.46 -16.60
CA ARG A 115 11.62 -0.37 -16.32
C ARG A 115 12.50 -0.43 -17.57
N PHE A 116 12.13 -1.24 -18.58
CA PHE A 116 13.02 -1.59 -19.69
C PHE A 116 12.51 -1.22 -21.10
N SER A 117 11.32 -0.62 -21.25
CA SER A 117 10.87 -0.15 -22.57
C SER A 117 11.80 0.93 -23.15
N SER A 118 12.61 0.53 -24.12
CA SER A 118 13.54 1.39 -24.87
C SER A 118 12.75 2.43 -25.68
N GLY A 119 12.73 3.67 -25.18
CA GLY A 119 12.18 4.83 -25.91
C GLY A 119 11.03 5.58 -25.23
N LYS A 120 10.49 5.07 -24.11
CA LYS A 120 9.78 5.95 -23.18
C LYS A 120 10.85 6.49 -22.22
N LYS A 121 10.97 7.83 -22.11
CA LYS A 121 11.63 8.43 -20.92
C LYS A 121 11.15 7.61 -19.72
N PRO A 122 12.03 7.24 -18.75
CA PRO A 122 11.57 6.59 -17.53
C PRO A 122 10.32 7.36 -17.12
N LYS A 123 9.15 6.68 -17.08
CA LYS A 123 8.01 7.31 -16.45
C LYS A 123 8.59 7.71 -15.10
N SER A 124 8.75 9.02 -14.87
CA SER A 124 9.15 9.52 -13.57
C SER A 124 8.37 8.70 -12.56
N LYS A 125 9.03 7.97 -11.65
CA LYS A 125 8.42 7.13 -10.59
C LYS A 125 6.95 7.49 -10.48
N LYS A 126 6.03 6.67 -11.05
CA LYS A 126 4.64 7.06 -11.44
C LYS A 126 4.25 8.32 -10.68
N SER A 127 4.34 9.49 -11.33
CA SER A 127 3.88 10.72 -10.69
C SER A 127 2.51 10.41 -10.12
N PHE A 128 2.30 10.62 -8.81
CA PHE A 128 1.06 10.28 -8.12
C PHE A 128 -0.11 10.54 -9.06
N THR A 129 -0.80 9.48 -9.48
CA THR A 129 -1.90 9.62 -10.42
C THR A 129 -3.03 10.28 -9.68
N THR A 130 -3.03 11.60 -9.66
CA THR A 130 -4.09 12.37 -9.03
C THR A 130 -5.24 12.51 -10.01
N VAL A 131 -6.43 12.23 -9.52
CA VAL A 131 -7.69 12.50 -10.21
C VAL A 131 -7.88 14.00 -10.33
N SER A 132 -7.99 14.48 -11.57
CA SER A 132 -8.20 15.90 -11.87
C SER A 132 -9.66 16.30 -11.64
N LYS A 133 -9.92 17.61 -11.46
CA LYS A 133 -11.30 18.16 -11.43
C LYS A 133 -12.12 17.76 -12.65
N THR A 134 -11.50 17.73 -13.84
CA THR A 134 -12.17 17.32 -15.07
C THR A 134 -12.56 15.85 -15.04
N ALA A 135 -11.68 14.99 -14.51
CA ALA A 135 -12.00 13.57 -14.36
C ALA A 135 -13.16 13.36 -13.38
N VAL A 136 -13.20 14.11 -12.28
CA VAL A 136 -14.31 14.04 -11.31
C VAL A 136 -15.63 14.49 -11.93
N ARG A 137 -15.63 15.59 -12.69
CA ARG A 137 -16.82 16.02 -13.45
C ARG A 137 -17.31 14.97 -14.44
N ASN A 138 -16.43 14.07 -14.88
CA ASN A 138 -16.72 12.99 -15.80
C ASN A 138 -16.96 11.64 -15.08
N GLY A 139 -17.18 11.65 -13.76
CA GLY A 139 -17.58 10.45 -12.99
C GLY A 139 -16.46 9.73 -12.23
N ALA A 140 -15.24 10.27 -12.18
CA ALA A 140 -14.21 9.77 -11.29
C ALA A 140 -14.38 10.29 -9.85
N PHE A 141 -13.75 9.63 -8.88
CA PHE A 141 -13.75 10.05 -7.48
C PHE A 141 -12.33 10.42 -7.02
N TYR A 142 -12.19 11.39 -6.13
CA TYR A 142 -10.91 11.71 -5.52
C TYR A 142 -10.43 10.59 -4.61
N ASP A 143 -9.16 10.23 -4.75
CA ASP A 143 -8.42 9.35 -3.85
C ASP A 143 -7.53 10.14 -2.87
N SER A 144 -6.89 9.43 -1.95
CA SER A 144 -6.05 10.01 -0.90
C SER A 144 -4.89 10.81 -1.48
N ALA A 145 -4.28 10.34 -2.57
CA ALA A 145 -3.18 11.03 -3.24
C ALA A 145 -3.63 12.33 -3.92
N SER A 146 -4.80 12.32 -4.55
CA SER A 146 -5.42 13.51 -5.16
C SER A 146 -5.72 14.56 -4.12
N PHE A 147 -6.29 14.15 -2.99
CA PHE A 147 -6.54 15.03 -1.87
C PHE A 147 -5.24 15.61 -1.31
N GLY A 148 -4.24 14.78 -1.02
CA GLY A 148 -2.94 15.22 -0.52
C GLY A 148 -2.26 16.23 -1.46
N ASN A 149 -2.24 15.97 -2.76
CA ASN A 149 -1.68 16.91 -3.73
C ASN A 149 -2.42 18.26 -3.74
N ARG A 150 -3.76 18.24 -3.77
CA ARG A 150 -4.59 19.47 -3.71
C ARG A 150 -4.42 20.21 -2.39
N PHE A 151 -4.27 19.48 -1.30
CA PHE A 151 -4.01 20.03 0.03
C PHE A 151 -2.69 20.80 0.04
N THR A 152 -1.62 20.25 -0.55
CA THR A 152 -0.34 20.97 -0.67
C THR A 152 -0.35 22.14 -1.66
N ALA A 153 -1.42 22.32 -2.45
CA ALA A 153 -1.63 23.56 -3.21
C ALA A 153 -2.18 24.68 -2.31
N LEU A 154 -2.92 24.33 -1.25
CA LEU A 154 -3.39 25.26 -0.23
C LEU A 154 -2.30 25.55 0.82
N TYR A 155 -1.45 24.56 1.12
CA TYR A 155 -0.32 24.64 2.05
C TYR A 155 1.00 24.33 1.31
N PRO A 156 1.55 25.27 0.51
CA PRO A 156 2.73 25.04 -0.33
C PRO A 156 3.97 24.58 0.44
N GLU A 157 4.10 25.02 1.69
CA GLU A 157 5.17 24.63 2.61
C GLU A 157 5.19 23.13 2.93
N LEU A 158 4.06 22.43 2.72
CA LEU A 158 3.95 20.99 3.00
C LEU A 158 4.30 20.10 1.80
N ARG A 159 4.59 20.68 0.63
CA ARG A 159 4.90 19.93 -0.60
C ARG A 159 6.12 19.02 -0.47
N SER A 160 7.17 19.49 0.21
CA SER A 160 8.38 18.70 0.44
C SER A 160 8.08 17.46 1.29
N TYR A 161 7.29 17.61 2.36
CA TYR A 161 6.89 16.51 3.23
C TYR A 161 5.96 15.51 2.54
N PHE A 162 5.06 15.99 1.68
CA PHE A 162 4.21 15.13 0.86
C PHE A 162 5.07 14.28 -0.08
N LYS A 163 6.02 14.92 -0.79
CA LYS A 163 6.94 14.21 -1.67
C LYS A 163 7.80 13.19 -0.92
N GLN A 164 8.33 13.56 0.24
CA GLN A 164 9.13 12.67 1.09
C GLN A 164 8.32 11.46 1.56
N ASN A 165 7.10 11.67 2.04
CA ASN A 165 6.21 10.59 2.48
C ASN A 165 6.02 9.56 1.36
N CYS A 166 5.74 10.04 0.15
CA CYS A 166 5.58 9.14 -0.96
C CYS A 166 6.89 8.47 -1.43
N ASP A 167 8.02 9.19 -1.39
CA ASP A 167 9.32 8.62 -1.75
C ASP A 167 9.75 7.53 -0.75
N GLU A 168 9.36 7.66 0.53
CA GLU A 168 9.62 6.72 1.61
C GLU A 168 8.77 5.45 1.50
N TYR A 169 7.45 5.61 1.27
CA TYR A 169 6.51 4.49 1.27
C TYR A 169 6.25 3.90 -0.13
N GLY A 170 6.76 4.51 -1.20
CA GLY A 170 6.50 4.11 -2.59
C GLY A 170 5.14 4.56 -3.12
N GLU A 171 4.19 4.83 -2.22
CA GLU A 171 2.89 5.43 -2.46
C GLU A 171 2.58 6.48 -1.39
N PHE A 172 1.53 7.27 -1.57
CA PHE A 172 1.14 8.24 -0.56
C PHE A 172 0.53 7.53 0.66
N LEU A 173 1.13 7.70 1.84
CA LEU A 173 0.60 7.20 3.11
C LEU A 173 -0.12 8.35 3.83
N PRO A 174 -1.44 8.52 3.63
CA PRO A 174 -2.17 9.71 4.08
C PRO A 174 -2.15 9.88 5.59
N GLU A 175 -2.36 8.82 6.35
CA GLU A 175 -2.41 8.87 7.81
C GLU A 175 -1.10 9.40 8.41
N ASP A 176 0.06 8.98 7.88
CA ASP A 176 1.35 9.46 8.38
C ASP A 176 1.57 10.94 8.04
N PHE A 177 1.29 11.33 6.80
CA PHE A 177 1.43 12.71 6.35
C PHE A 177 0.50 13.68 7.10
N PHE A 178 -0.78 13.33 7.21
CA PHE A 178 -1.75 14.19 7.89
C PHE A 178 -1.53 14.22 9.39
N LYS A 179 -1.22 13.09 10.04
CA LYS A 179 -0.91 13.08 11.48
C LYS A 179 0.27 13.99 11.82
N LYS A 180 1.35 13.96 11.03
CA LYS A 180 2.58 14.73 11.31
C LYS A 180 2.50 16.19 10.86
N TYR A 181 1.87 16.46 9.71
CA TYR A 181 1.98 17.76 9.04
C TYR A 181 0.62 18.37 8.67
N GLY A 182 -0.24 17.61 7.99
CA GLY A 182 -1.49 18.15 7.44
C GLY A 182 -2.52 18.56 8.49
N THR A 183 -2.86 17.66 9.41
CA THR A 183 -3.85 17.90 10.47
C THR A 183 -3.43 19.05 11.39
N PRO A 184 -2.16 19.17 11.85
CA PRO A 184 -1.72 20.36 12.57
C PRO A 184 -1.99 21.68 11.83
N ALA A 185 -1.73 21.74 10.52
CA ALA A 185 -1.99 22.95 9.72
C ALA A 185 -3.48 23.27 9.58
N VAL A 186 -4.33 22.24 9.46
CA VAL A 186 -5.80 22.39 9.45
C VAL A 186 -6.29 22.93 10.78
N ILE A 187 -5.88 22.33 11.89
CA ILE A 187 -6.31 22.77 13.24
C ILE A 187 -5.84 24.19 13.52
N GLU A 188 -4.63 24.56 13.11
CA GLU A 188 -4.16 25.94 13.24
C GLU A 188 -5.00 26.92 12.40
N THR A 189 -5.35 26.55 11.17
CA THR A 189 -6.23 27.37 10.32
C THR A 189 -7.60 27.60 10.97
N ILE A 190 -8.19 26.56 11.57
CA ILE A 190 -9.46 26.64 12.31
C ILE A 190 -9.31 27.51 13.56
N ARG A 191 -8.18 27.39 14.26
CA ARG A 191 -7.89 28.17 15.47
C ARG A 191 -7.69 29.66 15.17
N GLU A 192 -6.96 29.98 14.10
CA GLU A 192 -6.78 31.36 13.62
C GLU A 192 -8.11 32.02 13.22
N ASN A 193 -9.08 31.22 12.77
CA ASN A 193 -10.40 31.66 12.32
C ASN A 193 -10.36 32.80 11.29
N ASN A 194 -9.36 32.78 10.41
CA ASN A 194 -9.26 33.74 9.32
C ASN A 194 -10.28 33.38 8.22
N PRO A 195 -11.28 34.24 7.90
CA PRO A 195 -12.37 33.86 7.00
C PRO A 195 -11.92 33.45 5.60
N GLN A 196 -10.88 34.08 5.06
CA GLN A 196 -10.36 33.76 3.73
C GLN A 196 -9.66 32.39 3.71
N LYS A 197 -8.86 32.08 4.73
CA LYS A 197 -8.21 30.77 4.86
C LYS A 197 -9.25 29.67 5.14
N MET A 198 -10.21 29.93 6.03
CA MET A 198 -11.31 29.01 6.35
C MET A 198 -12.12 28.66 5.10
N LYS A 199 -12.53 29.67 4.33
CA LYS A 199 -13.27 29.44 3.09
C LYS A 199 -12.48 28.58 2.08
N LYS A 200 -11.18 28.81 1.92
CA LYS A 200 -10.34 27.99 1.01
C LYS A 200 -10.20 26.55 1.50
N LEU A 201 -9.94 26.37 2.79
CA LEU A 201 -9.81 25.06 3.42
C LEU A 201 -11.10 24.26 3.27
N PHE A 202 -12.23 24.80 3.71
CA PHE A 202 -13.49 24.08 3.70
C PHE A 202 -14.07 23.89 2.30
N ASN A 203 -13.82 24.81 1.35
CA ASN A 203 -14.14 24.53 -0.05
C ASN A 203 -13.38 23.29 -0.57
N LEU A 204 -12.12 23.12 -0.19
CA LEU A 204 -11.35 21.92 -0.54
C LEU A 204 -11.92 20.68 0.16
N LEU A 205 -12.20 20.75 1.46
CA LEU A 205 -12.71 19.61 2.24
C LEU A 205 -14.10 19.19 1.77
N ASN A 206 -15.03 20.13 1.56
CA ASN A 206 -16.38 19.86 1.04
C ASN A 206 -16.31 19.21 -0.34
N GLU A 207 -15.57 19.80 -1.29
CA GLU A 207 -15.46 19.27 -2.66
C GLU A 207 -14.85 17.86 -2.67
N THR A 208 -13.85 17.63 -1.83
CA THR A 208 -13.17 16.32 -1.73
C THR A 208 -14.03 15.29 -1.02
N TYR A 209 -14.76 15.69 0.03
CA TYR A 209 -15.66 14.80 0.75
C TYR A 209 -16.81 14.35 -0.16
N GLU A 210 -17.48 15.29 -0.83
CA GLU A 210 -18.61 15.03 -1.73
C GLU A 210 -18.21 14.10 -2.90
N ASN A 211 -17.02 14.30 -3.46
CA ASN A 211 -16.57 13.59 -4.66
C ASN A 211 -15.44 12.59 -4.38
N GLY A 212 -15.25 12.18 -3.14
CA GLY A 212 -14.16 11.30 -2.71
C GLY A 212 -14.61 9.86 -2.51
N VAL A 213 -13.66 8.93 -2.59
CA VAL A 213 -13.91 7.56 -2.12
C VAL A 213 -14.03 7.52 -0.59
N ASN A 214 -14.67 6.47 -0.05
CA ASN A 214 -14.91 6.31 1.39
C ASN A 214 -13.66 6.48 2.25
N GLU A 215 -12.49 6.07 1.75
CA GLU A 215 -11.21 6.23 2.44
C GLU A 215 -10.88 7.70 2.68
N VAL A 216 -11.02 8.56 1.66
CA VAL A 216 -10.74 10.00 1.77
C VAL A 216 -11.78 10.70 2.62
N GLN A 217 -13.05 10.32 2.49
CA GLN A 217 -14.11 10.81 3.36
C GLN A 217 -13.81 10.50 4.83
N SER A 218 -13.37 9.26 5.11
CA SER A 218 -12.98 8.82 6.45
C SER A 218 -11.76 9.58 6.96
N LEU A 219 -10.73 9.77 6.12
CA LEU A 219 -9.54 10.57 6.44
C LEU A 219 -9.93 12.00 6.85
N ILE A 220 -10.82 12.66 6.10
CA ILE A 220 -11.28 14.02 6.40
C ILE A 220 -12.04 14.05 7.74
N VAL A 221 -13.01 13.18 7.94
CA VAL A 221 -13.92 13.26 9.09
C VAL A 221 -13.28 12.71 10.37
N VAL A 222 -12.52 11.62 10.29
CA VAL A 222 -11.97 10.91 11.47
C VAL A 222 -10.58 11.41 11.82
N SER A 223 -9.67 11.43 10.84
CA SER A 223 -8.24 11.63 11.09
C SER A 223 -7.81 13.10 11.03
N ILE A 224 -8.57 13.94 10.32
CA ILE A 224 -8.32 15.39 10.25
C ILE A 224 -9.25 16.11 11.23
N LEU A 225 -10.56 16.17 10.92
CA LEU A 225 -11.53 16.95 11.70
C LEU A 225 -11.95 16.26 13.01
N GLY A 226 -11.83 14.94 13.12
CA GLY A 226 -12.07 14.19 14.36
C GLY A 226 -11.02 14.41 15.45
N THR A 227 -9.92 15.10 15.12
CA THR A 227 -8.89 15.52 16.09
C THR A 227 -9.22 16.83 16.80
N MET A 228 -10.35 17.47 16.48
CA MET A 228 -10.85 18.59 17.29
C MET A 228 -11.31 18.14 18.68
N HIS A 229 -11.52 16.83 18.90
CA HIS A 229 -11.87 16.25 20.19
C HIS A 229 -13.10 16.89 20.86
N ASP A 230 -14.11 17.25 20.05
CA ASP A 230 -15.34 17.91 20.54
C ASP A 230 -15.09 19.27 21.21
N ASP A 231 -14.00 19.96 20.82
CA ASP A 231 -13.74 21.34 21.23
C ASP A 231 -14.81 22.27 20.62
N GLU A 232 -15.69 22.79 21.48
CA GLU A 232 -16.81 23.65 21.11
C GLU A 232 -16.37 24.89 20.32
N LYS A 233 -15.21 25.46 20.63
CA LYS A 233 -14.71 26.68 19.97
C LYS A 233 -14.20 26.35 18.57
N LEU A 234 -13.46 25.25 18.41
CA LEU A 234 -13.00 24.81 17.09
C LEU A 234 -14.18 24.43 16.19
N LEU A 235 -15.18 23.73 16.73
CA LEU A 235 -16.40 23.38 16.01
C LEU A 235 -17.22 24.62 15.62
N ALA A 236 -17.39 25.58 16.53
CA ALA A 236 -18.09 26.82 16.23
C ALA A 236 -17.40 27.63 15.13
N ASN A 237 -16.07 27.62 15.07
CA ASN A 237 -15.32 28.33 14.02
C ASN A 237 -15.57 27.74 12.62
N CYS A 238 -15.81 26.43 12.51
CA CYS A 238 -15.87 25.75 11.21
C CYS A 238 -17.26 25.33 10.73
N VAL A 239 -18.27 25.30 11.61
CA VAL A 239 -19.61 24.78 11.28
C VAL A 239 -20.24 25.49 10.08
N ASP A 240 -20.07 26.80 9.97
CA ASP A 240 -20.65 27.62 8.89
C ASP A 240 -19.96 27.44 7.54
N TYR A 241 -18.81 26.76 7.51
CA TYR A 241 -18.06 26.51 6.29
C TYR A 241 -18.24 25.09 5.76
N MET A 242 -18.81 24.18 6.55
CA MET A 242 -19.03 22.79 6.15
C MET A 242 -20.38 22.63 5.42
N ASP A 243 -20.37 21.84 4.36
CA ASP A 243 -21.63 21.44 3.71
C ASP A 243 -22.42 20.47 4.62
N GLY A 244 -23.73 20.37 4.40
CA GLY A 244 -24.66 19.71 5.33
C GLY A 244 -24.24 18.28 5.72
N GLU A 245 -23.83 17.46 4.75
CA GLU A 245 -23.41 16.09 5.02
C GLU A 245 -22.08 16.02 5.78
N LEU A 246 -21.08 16.80 5.37
CA LEU A 246 -19.80 16.86 6.06
C LEU A 246 -19.99 17.31 7.52
N CYS A 247 -20.77 18.38 7.73
CA CYS A 247 -21.04 18.95 9.04
C CYS A 247 -21.64 17.91 10.00
N VAL A 248 -22.69 17.19 9.56
CA VAL A 248 -23.34 16.15 10.35
C VAL A 248 -22.34 15.05 10.74
N ASN A 249 -21.54 14.57 9.79
CA ASN A 249 -20.58 13.50 10.04
C ASN A 249 -19.44 13.94 10.97
N VAL A 250 -18.92 15.17 10.82
CA VAL A 250 -17.87 15.73 11.69
C VAL A 250 -18.37 15.88 13.13
N ILE A 251 -19.59 16.38 13.33
CA ILE A 251 -20.20 16.50 14.66
C ILE A 251 -20.38 15.12 15.30
N ASN A 252 -20.92 14.15 14.56
CA ASN A 252 -21.16 12.80 15.08
C ASN A 252 -19.85 12.09 15.44
N VAL A 253 -18.82 12.20 14.59
CA VAL A 253 -17.52 11.59 14.83
C VAL A 253 -16.81 12.24 16.03
N ASN A 254 -16.82 13.56 16.16
CA ASN A 254 -16.22 14.23 17.32
C ASN A 254 -16.89 13.80 18.63
N LYS A 255 -18.23 13.77 18.67
CA LYS A 255 -18.98 13.26 19.82
C LYS A 255 -18.62 11.81 20.16
N TYR A 256 -18.59 10.94 19.14
CA TYR A 256 -18.24 9.53 19.32
C TYR A 256 -16.80 9.34 19.84
N LEU A 257 -15.83 10.07 19.26
CA LEU A 257 -14.43 9.98 19.64
C LEU A 257 -14.15 10.56 21.04
N ASN A 258 -14.99 11.47 21.53
CA ASN A 258 -14.90 12.04 22.87
C ASN A 258 -15.55 11.15 23.96
N MET A 259 -16.34 10.14 23.58
CA MET A 259 -16.94 9.22 24.55
C MET A 259 -15.86 8.51 25.41
N PRO A 260 -16.09 8.31 26.73
CA PRO A 260 -15.09 7.72 27.62
C PRO A 260 -14.54 6.36 27.15
N GLY A 261 -15.41 5.52 26.55
CA GLY A 261 -15.00 4.23 25.98
C GLY A 261 -14.06 4.38 24.77
N SER A 262 -14.36 5.30 23.86
CA SER A 262 -13.56 5.60 22.68
C SER A 262 -12.20 6.20 23.04
N LYS A 263 -12.16 7.11 24.02
CA LYS A 263 -10.91 7.71 24.53
C LYS A 263 -9.98 6.64 25.11
N GLY A 264 -10.51 5.70 25.88
CA GLY A 264 -9.74 4.56 26.40
C GLY A 264 -9.21 3.64 25.30
N MET A 265 -9.97 3.41 24.23
CA MET A 265 -9.51 2.62 23.08
C MET A 265 -8.41 3.34 22.29
N ARG A 266 -8.54 4.65 22.03
CA ARG A 266 -7.50 5.43 21.34
C ARG A 266 -6.17 5.39 22.09
N MET A 267 -6.19 5.59 23.41
CA MET A 267 -4.98 5.50 24.24
C MET A 267 -4.31 4.13 24.15
N ARG A 268 -5.10 3.05 24.05
CA ARG A 268 -4.60 1.68 23.86
C ARG A 268 -4.12 1.40 22.44
N LEU A 269 -4.63 2.09 21.43
CA LEU A 269 -4.14 1.97 20.05
C LEU A 269 -2.82 2.73 19.87
N GLU A 270 -2.71 3.92 20.46
CA GLU A 270 -1.47 4.70 20.47
C GLU A 270 -0.38 4.04 21.33
N ASN A 271 -0.78 3.37 22.41
CA ASN A 271 0.12 2.66 23.32
C ASN A 271 -0.37 1.22 23.50
N PRO A 272 -0.15 0.34 22.50
CA PRO A 272 -0.62 -1.04 22.56
C PRO A 272 -0.02 -1.75 23.77
N PRO A 273 -0.83 -2.48 24.56
CA PRO A 273 -0.29 -3.30 25.63
C PRO A 273 0.68 -4.32 25.04
N ARG A 274 1.80 -4.56 25.73
CA ARG A 274 2.77 -5.57 25.32
C ARG A 274 2.06 -6.89 25.03
N TYR A 275 2.32 -7.45 23.85
CA TYR A 275 1.77 -8.74 23.46
C TYR A 275 2.04 -9.78 24.56
N LYS A 276 0.97 -10.40 25.05
CA LYS A 276 1.06 -11.56 25.93
C LYS A 276 0.61 -12.79 25.12
N PRO A 277 1.48 -13.80 24.95
CA PRO A 277 1.10 -15.05 24.29
C PRO A 277 -0.15 -15.61 24.95
N LYS A 278 -1.09 -16.10 24.14
CA LYS A 278 -2.25 -16.82 24.67
C LYS A 278 -1.74 -18.02 25.47
N LYS A 279 -1.99 -18.05 26.78
CA LYS A 279 -1.71 -19.25 27.58
C LYS A 279 -2.48 -20.41 26.97
N GLU A 280 -1.80 -21.52 26.72
CA GLU A 280 -2.44 -22.76 26.30
C GLU A 280 -3.56 -23.09 27.29
N LYS A 281 -4.78 -23.27 26.75
CA LYS A 281 -5.89 -23.78 27.55
C LYS A 281 -5.54 -25.22 27.91
N LYS A 282 -5.19 -25.48 29.16
CA LYS A 282 -5.15 -26.85 29.68
C LYS A 282 -6.55 -27.46 29.51
N ASN A 283 -6.67 -28.46 28.64
CA ASN A 283 -7.87 -29.26 28.51
C ASN A 283 -8.13 -29.99 29.83
N PHE A 284 -9.01 -29.42 30.66
CA PHE A 284 -9.40 -29.98 31.95
C PHE A 284 -9.98 -31.41 31.82
N LEU A 285 -10.50 -31.76 30.64
CA LEU A 285 -11.01 -33.11 30.35
C LEU A 285 -9.90 -34.19 30.33
N ALA A 286 -8.67 -33.85 29.91
CA ALA A 286 -7.55 -34.80 29.89
C ALA A 286 -7.02 -35.13 31.30
N ALA A 287 -7.27 -34.24 32.28
CA ALA A 287 -6.90 -34.46 33.68
C ALA A 287 -7.91 -35.36 34.42
N LEU A 288 -9.16 -35.46 33.94
CA LEU A 288 -10.18 -36.33 34.53
C LEU A 288 -10.16 -37.76 33.95
N SER A 289 -9.71 -37.96 32.72
CA SER A 289 -9.58 -39.30 32.14
C SER A 289 -8.38 -40.11 32.65
N GLY A 290 -7.46 -39.47 33.40
CA GLY A 290 -6.29 -40.12 34.00
C GLY A 290 -6.47 -40.60 35.44
N ALA A 291 -7.62 -40.35 36.08
CA ALA A 291 -7.88 -40.70 37.48
C ALA A 291 -8.75 -41.97 37.67
N GLY A 292 -9.04 -42.69 36.58
CA GLY A 292 -9.92 -43.88 36.58
C GLY A 292 -9.24 -45.22 36.31
N GLN A 293 -7.91 -45.28 36.32
CA GLN A 293 -7.16 -46.55 36.25
C GLN A 293 -6.23 -46.67 37.46
N GLN A 294 -6.81 -47.04 38.60
CA GLN A 294 -6.15 -47.75 39.70
C GLN A 294 -7.21 -48.58 40.44
#